data_AF-A0A087XCJ4-F1
#
_entry.id   AF-A0A087XCJ4-F1
#
_cell.length_a   1.000
_cell.length_b   1.000
_cell.length_c   1.000
_cell.angle_alpha   90.00
_cell.angle_beta   90.00
_cell.angle_gamma   90.00
#
_symmetry.space_group_name_H-M   'P 1'
#
loop_
_entity.id
_entity.type
_entity.pdbx_description
1 polymer ?
#
loop_
_entity_poly.entity_id
_entity_poly.type
_entity_poly.pdbx_seq_one_letter_code
_entity_poly.pdbx_strand_id
1 'polypeptide(L)'
;MADDSLFEFLHMEIVSHIFNEQQSRKGELDNKDRAACISLLEAMGFRVGQGLIERLTRDTPSFKDELDIMKFICKDFWTKVFRRQVDNLRTNHQGTYVLQDNKFSLLTQFSGGKQYLDQAPKYLAFSCGVVRGALSNLGLESVVTAEVSIMPSCKFQVVIQKL
;
A
#
# COMPACT_ATOMS: atom_id res chain seq x y z
N MET A 1 -12.70 2.31 18.80
CA MET A 1 -12.00 2.11 17.50
C MET A 1 -13.07 2.20 16.43
N ALA A 2 -12.82 2.89 15.32
CA ALA A 2 -13.75 2.84 14.19
C ALA A 2 -13.88 1.38 13.73
N ASP A 3 -15.08 0.96 13.36
CA ASP A 3 -15.35 -0.35 12.79
C ASP A 3 -14.50 -0.53 11.51
N ASP A 4 -13.83 -1.67 11.35
CA ASP A 4 -12.84 -1.87 10.28
C ASP A 4 -13.51 -1.78 8.89
N SER A 5 -14.79 -2.16 8.81
CA SER A 5 -15.62 -2.00 7.63
C SER A 5 -15.74 -0.54 7.16
N LEU A 6 -15.63 0.45 8.04
CA LEU A 6 -15.69 1.86 7.66
C LEU A 6 -14.52 2.25 6.77
N PHE A 7 -13.30 1.81 7.09
CA PHE A 7 -12.14 2.10 6.26
C PHE A 7 -12.19 1.33 4.95
N GLU A 8 -12.63 0.07 4.96
CA GLU A 8 -12.79 -0.72 3.73
C GLU A 8 -13.80 -0.07 2.78
N PHE A 9 -14.96 0.38 3.28
CA PHE A 9 -15.95 1.09 2.48
C PHE A 9 -15.45 2.45 2.01
N LEU A 10 -14.81 3.23 2.88
CA LEU A 10 -14.21 4.50 2.49
C LEU A 10 -13.17 4.32 1.39
N HIS A 11 -12.29 3.34 1.51
CA HIS A 11 -11.27 3.04 0.51
C HIS A 11 -11.91 2.64 -0.83
N MET A 12 -12.92 1.76 -0.82
CA MET A 12 -13.66 1.40 -2.03
C MET A 12 -14.31 2.61 -2.69
N GLU A 13 -14.91 3.49 -1.90
CA GLU A 13 -15.59 4.69 -2.40
C GLU A 13 -14.58 5.73 -2.95
N ILE A 14 -13.44 5.94 -2.29
CA ILE A 14 -12.39 6.84 -2.80
C ILE A 14 -11.87 6.35 -4.15
N VAL A 15 -11.60 5.05 -4.29
CA VAL A 15 -11.15 4.46 -5.57
C VAL A 15 -12.23 4.61 -6.63
N SER A 16 -13.48 4.29 -6.29
CA SER A 16 -14.63 4.44 -7.19
C SER A 16 -14.80 5.89 -7.66
N HIS A 17 -14.83 6.83 -6.72
CA HIS A 17 -15.02 8.25 -6.98
C HIS A 17 -13.94 8.84 -7.90
N ILE A 18 -12.65 8.60 -7.60
CA ILE A 18 -11.54 9.16 -8.40
C ILE A 18 -11.62 8.67 -9.86
N PHE A 19 -11.88 7.38 -10.08
CA PHE A 19 -11.96 6.83 -11.43
C PHE A 19 -13.24 7.26 -12.16
N ASN A 20 -14.39 7.29 -11.47
CA ASN A 20 -15.66 7.68 -12.07
C ASN A 20 -15.71 9.17 -12.42
N GLU A 21 -15.12 10.05 -11.59
CA GLU A 21 -15.02 11.47 -11.90
C GLU A 21 -14.19 11.70 -13.17
N GLN A 22 -13.05 11.02 -13.29
CA GLN A 22 -12.19 11.18 -14.46
C GLN A 22 -12.84 10.60 -15.72
N GLN A 23 -13.52 9.47 -15.60
CA GLN A 23 -14.30 8.89 -16.69
C GLN A 23 -15.45 9.83 -17.11
N SER A 24 -16.14 10.45 -16.17
CA SER A 24 -17.23 11.40 -16.46
C SER A 24 -16.74 12.65 -17.20
N ARG A 25 -15.50 13.09 -16.95
CA ARG A 25 -14.91 14.27 -17.62
C ARG A 25 -14.46 14.00 -19.06
N LYS A 26 -14.02 12.78 -19.37
CA LYS A 26 -13.38 12.46 -20.67
C LYS A 26 -14.05 11.35 -21.48
N GLY A 27 -15.07 10.68 -20.93
CA GLY A 27 -15.73 9.53 -21.55
C GLY A 27 -14.89 8.25 -21.42
N GLU A 28 -13.81 8.15 -22.19
CA GLU A 28 -12.87 7.04 -22.13
C GLU A 28 -11.56 7.47 -21.46
N LEU A 29 -11.13 6.69 -20.46
CA LEU A 29 -9.83 6.85 -19.82
C LEU A 29 -8.75 6.23 -20.70
N ASP A 30 -7.71 6.99 -21.02
CA ASP A 30 -6.49 6.44 -21.62
C ASP A 30 -5.53 5.90 -20.53
N ASN A 31 -4.35 5.41 -20.92
CA ASN A 31 -3.36 4.92 -19.95
C ASN A 31 -2.77 6.03 -19.07
N LYS A 32 -2.67 7.26 -19.59
CA LYS A 32 -2.12 8.40 -18.86
C LYS A 32 -3.09 8.87 -17.77
N ASP A 33 -4.39 8.87 -18.06
CA ASP A 33 -5.45 9.22 -17.12
C ASP A 33 -5.56 8.18 -16.00
N ARG A 34 -5.47 6.88 -16.34
CA ARG A 34 -5.39 5.82 -15.32
C ARG A 34 -4.17 5.97 -14.43
N ALA A 35 -3.00 6.26 -15.01
CA ALA A 35 -1.78 6.50 -14.25
C ALA A 35 -1.93 7.72 -13.33
N ALA A 36 -2.57 8.80 -13.78
CA ALA A 36 -2.85 9.97 -12.94
C ALA A 36 -3.77 9.65 -11.75
N CYS A 37 -4.82 8.85 -11.96
CA CYS A 37 -5.69 8.37 -10.88
C CYS A 37 -4.92 7.54 -9.84
N ILE A 38 -4.07 6.62 -10.32
CA ILE A 38 -3.21 5.78 -9.47
C ILE A 38 -2.25 6.65 -8.67
N SER A 39 -1.59 7.63 -9.30
CA SER A 39 -0.67 8.54 -8.62
C SER A 39 -1.38 9.39 -7.55
N LEU A 40 -2.63 9.79 -7.78
CA LEU A 40 -3.42 10.52 -6.79
C LEU A 40 -3.73 9.65 -5.57
N LEU A 41 -4.18 8.41 -5.78
CA LEU A 41 -4.45 7.44 -4.72
C LEU A 41 -3.18 7.14 -3.90
N GLU A 42 -2.06 6.95 -4.58
CA GLU A 42 -0.75 6.75 -3.96
C GLU A 42 -0.34 7.97 -3.12
N ALA A 43 -0.50 9.19 -3.63
CA ALA A 43 -0.17 10.41 -2.90
C ALA A 43 -1.03 10.60 -1.65
N MET A 44 -2.32 10.24 -1.70
CA MET A 44 -3.20 10.20 -0.52
C MET A 44 -2.67 9.19 0.51
N GLY A 45 -2.34 7.99 0.05
CA GLY A 45 -1.73 6.95 0.88
C GLY A 45 -0.43 7.42 1.53
N PHE A 46 0.43 8.11 0.79
CA PHE A 46 1.70 8.66 1.27
C PHE A 46 1.51 9.58 2.47
N ARG A 47 0.57 10.53 2.38
CA ARG A 47 0.27 11.44 3.50
C ARG A 47 -0.27 10.69 4.71
N VAL A 48 -1.13 9.70 4.50
CA VAL A 48 -1.66 8.85 5.58
C VAL A 48 -0.54 8.04 6.23
N GLY A 49 0.35 7.45 5.44
CA GLY A 49 1.52 6.70 5.91
C GLY A 49 2.44 7.51 6.81
N GLN A 50 2.74 8.76 6.41
CA GLN A 50 3.52 9.69 7.22
C GLN A 50 2.87 9.95 8.59
N GLY A 51 1.57 10.32 8.61
CA GLY A 51 0.89 10.60 9.87
C GLY A 51 0.72 9.38 10.77
N LEU A 52 0.48 8.20 10.18
CA LEU A 52 0.39 6.96 10.93
C LEU A 52 1.72 6.61 11.59
N ILE A 53 2.83 6.67 10.84
CA ILE A 53 4.11 6.21 11.38
C ILE A 53 4.58 7.09 12.55
N GLU A 54 4.39 8.42 12.50
CA GLU A 54 4.73 9.32 13.63
C GLU A 54 4.05 8.90 14.93
N ARG A 55 2.75 8.58 14.83
CA ARG A 55 1.97 8.15 15.97
C ARG A 55 2.41 6.76 16.45
N LEU A 56 2.74 5.87 15.53
CA LEU A 56 3.07 4.48 15.84
C LEU A 56 4.49 4.28 16.35
N THR A 57 5.40 5.21 16.08
CA THR A 57 6.79 5.16 16.55
C THR A 57 7.10 6.13 17.68
N ARG A 58 6.11 6.86 18.20
CA ARG A 58 6.27 7.83 19.30
C ARG A 58 7.05 7.28 20.50
N ASP A 59 6.74 6.06 20.91
CA ASP A 59 7.34 5.39 22.07
C ASP A 59 8.23 4.21 21.67
N THR A 60 8.60 4.13 20.38
CA THR A 60 9.43 3.03 19.86
C THR A 60 10.91 3.39 20.00
N PRO A 61 11.77 2.48 20.48
CA PRO A 61 13.22 2.68 20.47
C PRO A 61 13.74 3.02 19.07
N SER A 62 14.87 3.72 19.00
CA SER A 62 15.49 4.03 17.71
C SER A 62 15.83 2.76 16.93
N PHE A 63 15.51 2.74 15.64
CA PHE A 63 15.86 1.65 14.74
C PHE A 63 17.37 1.65 14.50
N LYS A 64 17.99 0.45 14.47
CA LYS A 64 19.44 0.30 14.31
C LYS A 64 19.88 0.37 12.86
N ASP A 65 19.10 -0.23 11.98
CA ASP A 65 19.39 -0.33 10.56
C ASP A 65 18.10 -0.43 9.72
N GLU A 66 18.28 -0.42 8.40
CA GLU A 66 17.22 -0.55 7.40
C GLU A 66 16.38 -1.82 7.60
N LEU A 67 17.01 -2.93 7.98
CA LEU A 67 16.32 -4.20 8.14
C LEU A 67 15.40 -4.19 9.37
N ASP A 68 15.81 -3.54 10.46
CA ASP A 68 14.97 -3.34 11.64
C ASP A 68 13.76 -2.47 11.34
N ILE A 69 13.90 -1.43 10.51
CA ILE A 69 12.77 -0.65 9.99
C ILE A 69 11.82 -1.55 9.19
N MET A 70 12.34 -2.33 8.24
CA MET A 70 11.50 -3.22 7.42
C MET A 70 10.77 -4.29 8.25
N LYS A 71 11.39 -4.82 9.32
CA LYS A 71 10.72 -5.73 10.26
C LYS A 71 9.57 -5.04 10.99
N PHE A 72 9.77 -3.80 11.46
CA PHE A 72 8.71 -3.02 12.09
C PHE A 72 7.56 -2.75 11.11
N ILE A 73 7.87 -2.41 9.86
CA ILE A 73 6.86 -2.22 8.81
C ILE A 73 6.03 -3.50 8.62
N CYS A 74 6.68 -4.67 8.52
CA CYS A 74 6.02 -5.94 8.26
C CYS A 74 5.19 -6.49 9.43
N LYS A 75 5.56 -6.13 10.66
CA LYS A 75 4.92 -6.65 11.89
C LYS A 75 4.00 -5.62 12.50
N ASP A 76 4.55 -4.61 13.14
CA ASP A 76 3.81 -3.64 13.94
C ASP A 76 2.97 -2.71 13.08
N PHE A 77 3.56 -2.11 12.05
CA PHE A 77 2.85 -1.17 11.18
C PHE A 77 1.78 -1.91 10.38
N TRP A 78 2.12 -3.00 9.69
CA TRP A 78 1.15 -3.79 8.90
C TRP A 78 -0.03 -4.26 9.75
N THR A 79 0.22 -4.74 10.98
CA THR A 79 -0.84 -5.20 11.87
C THR A 79 -1.74 -4.06 12.34
N LYS A 80 -1.18 -2.88 12.59
CA LYS A 80 -1.99 -1.74 13.04
C LYS A 80 -2.81 -1.13 11.90
N VAL A 81 -2.31 -1.18 10.66
CA VAL A 81 -2.97 -0.58 9.49
C VAL A 81 -3.93 -1.56 8.80
N PHE A 82 -3.48 -2.79 8.56
CA PHE A 82 -4.21 -3.80 7.78
C PHE A 82 -4.70 -4.99 8.62
N ARG A 83 -4.52 -4.94 9.94
CA ARG A 83 -4.98 -5.98 10.90
C ARG A 83 -4.40 -7.37 10.66
N ARG A 84 -3.33 -7.46 9.89
CA ARG A 84 -2.60 -8.69 9.59
C ARG A 84 -1.10 -8.43 9.69
N GLN A 85 -0.32 -9.48 9.86
CA GLN A 85 1.12 -9.43 9.62
C GLN A 85 1.39 -9.82 8.16
N VAL A 86 2.46 -9.29 7.60
CA VAL A 86 2.98 -9.76 6.32
C VAL A 86 3.35 -11.24 6.46
N ASP A 87 2.87 -12.07 5.55
CA ASP A 87 3.10 -13.53 5.57
C ASP A 87 4.56 -13.88 5.23
N ASN A 88 5.20 -13.13 4.32
CA ASN A 88 6.58 -13.37 3.93
C ASN A 88 7.31 -12.07 3.59
N LEU A 89 8.50 -11.88 4.18
CA LEU A 89 9.44 -10.82 3.81
C LEU A 89 10.65 -11.45 3.12
N ARG A 90 10.91 -11.02 1.87
CA ARG A 90 12.13 -11.37 1.13
C ARG A 90 12.96 -10.13 0.88
N THR A 91 14.28 -10.28 0.82
CA THR A 91 15.20 -9.20 0.44
C THR A 91 16.33 -9.76 -0.41
N ASN A 92 16.87 -8.93 -1.30
CA ASN A 92 18.12 -9.23 -2.01
C ASN A 92 19.36 -8.70 -1.29
N HIS A 93 19.22 -8.15 -0.08
CA HIS A 93 20.29 -7.47 0.68
C HIS A 93 20.97 -6.29 -0.06
N GLN A 94 20.33 -5.79 -1.13
CA GLN A 94 20.80 -4.68 -1.95
C GLN A 94 19.77 -3.54 -2.02
N GLY A 95 18.89 -3.46 -1.01
CA GLY A 95 17.86 -2.41 -0.91
C GLY A 95 16.54 -2.75 -1.63
N THR A 96 16.32 -3.99 -2.07
CA THR A 96 15.00 -4.43 -2.57
C THR A 96 14.36 -5.43 -1.62
N TYR A 97 13.14 -5.14 -1.21
CA TYR A 97 12.32 -5.98 -0.34
C TYR A 97 11.02 -6.36 -1.04
N VAL A 98 10.50 -7.54 -0.71
CA VAL A 98 9.19 -8.01 -1.18
C VAL A 98 8.39 -8.48 0.03
N LEU A 99 7.27 -7.81 0.27
CA LEU A 99 6.33 -8.07 1.34
C LEU A 99 5.12 -8.78 0.73
N GLN A 100 4.89 -10.03 1.11
CA GLN A 100 3.77 -10.83 0.62
C GLN A 100 2.67 -10.90 1.69
N ASP A 101 1.44 -10.57 1.30
CA ASP A 101 0.23 -10.83 2.08
C ASP A 101 -0.67 -11.78 1.27
N ASN A 102 -1.01 -12.92 1.87
CA ASN A 102 -1.78 -13.97 1.20
C ASN A 102 -3.28 -13.68 1.20
N LYS A 103 -3.75 -12.81 2.10
CA LYS A 103 -5.17 -12.44 2.23
C LYS A 103 -5.30 -10.97 2.58
N PHE A 104 -4.83 -10.12 1.67
CA PHE A 104 -4.81 -8.69 1.90
C PHE A 104 -6.24 -8.13 2.03
N SER A 105 -6.53 -7.45 3.14
CA SER A 105 -7.90 -7.07 3.56
C SER A 105 -8.64 -6.24 2.51
N LEU A 106 -7.95 -5.32 1.84
CA LEU A 106 -8.58 -4.47 0.81
C LEU A 106 -8.92 -5.22 -0.48
N LEU A 107 -8.50 -6.48 -0.61
CA LEU A 107 -8.81 -7.35 -1.75
C LEU A 107 -9.76 -8.50 -1.39
N THR A 108 -10.11 -8.71 -0.11
CA THR A 108 -10.96 -9.84 0.28
C THR A 108 -12.42 -9.72 -0.17
N GLN A 109 -12.85 -8.52 -0.55
CA GLN A 109 -14.20 -8.29 -1.12
C GLN A 109 -14.32 -8.78 -2.58
N PHE A 110 -13.21 -9.07 -3.26
CA PHE A 110 -13.21 -9.64 -4.60
C PHE A 110 -13.35 -11.16 -4.54
N SER A 111 -14.00 -11.74 -5.55
CA SER A 111 -14.00 -13.20 -5.68
C SER A 111 -12.57 -13.71 -5.92
N GLY A 112 -12.24 -14.84 -5.31
CA GLY A 112 -10.96 -15.50 -5.51
C GLY A 112 -10.72 -15.85 -6.99
N GLY A 113 -9.46 -15.76 -7.42
CA GLY A 113 -9.05 -16.10 -8.79
C GLY A 113 -8.42 -14.95 -9.56
N LYS A 114 -8.58 -14.96 -10.89
CA LYS A 114 -7.87 -14.05 -11.81
C LYS A 114 -8.78 -13.03 -12.51
N GLN A 115 -10.09 -13.07 -12.27
CA GLN A 115 -11.09 -12.24 -12.98
C GLN A 115 -10.88 -10.73 -12.77
N TYR A 116 -10.30 -10.32 -11.63
CA TYR A 116 -10.15 -8.92 -11.25
C TYR A 116 -8.70 -8.43 -11.23
N LEU A 117 -7.76 -9.17 -11.85
CA LEU A 117 -6.34 -8.78 -11.84
C LEU A 117 -6.09 -7.41 -12.47
N ASP A 118 -6.79 -7.08 -13.57
CA ASP A 118 -6.65 -5.78 -14.24
C ASP A 118 -7.15 -4.61 -13.37
N GLN A 119 -8.02 -4.91 -12.40
CA GLN A 119 -8.54 -3.92 -11.45
C GLN A 119 -7.70 -3.85 -10.17
N ALA A 120 -6.81 -4.80 -9.91
CA ALA A 120 -6.03 -4.85 -8.68
C ALA A 120 -5.16 -3.59 -8.45
N PRO A 121 -4.46 -3.03 -9.47
CA PRO A 121 -3.54 -1.91 -9.24
C PRO A 121 -4.20 -0.68 -8.60
N LYS A 122 -5.44 -0.35 -8.97
CA LYS A 122 -6.15 0.80 -8.38
C LYS A 122 -6.48 0.63 -6.91
N TYR A 123 -6.72 -0.60 -6.43
CA TYR A 123 -6.98 -0.86 -5.02
C TYR A 123 -5.71 -1.02 -4.17
N LEU A 124 -4.55 -1.18 -4.81
CA LEU A 124 -3.26 -1.27 -4.12
C LEU A 124 -2.49 0.05 -4.08
N ALA A 125 -2.79 0.99 -4.99
CA ALA A 125 -2.10 2.28 -5.10
C ALA A 125 -2.04 3.04 -3.77
N PHE A 126 -3.18 3.15 -3.08
CA PHE A 126 -3.23 3.78 -1.75
C PHE A 126 -2.30 3.09 -0.76
N SER A 127 -2.31 1.76 -0.73
CA SER A 127 -1.47 0.98 0.20
C SER A 127 0.02 1.09 -0.11
N CYS A 128 0.40 1.17 -1.40
CA CYS A 128 1.77 1.49 -1.81
C CYS A 128 2.22 2.84 -1.23
N GLY A 129 1.34 3.84 -1.33
CA GLY A 129 1.55 5.16 -0.75
C GLY A 129 1.74 5.09 0.76
N VAL A 130 0.85 4.39 1.47
CA VAL A 130 0.94 4.25 2.93
C VAL A 130 2.30 3.69 3.36
N VAL A 131 2.80 2.67 2.68
CA VAL A 131 4.12 2.09 2.97
C VAL A 131 5.23 3.08 2.64
N ARG A 132 5.19 3.72 1.46
CA ARG A 132 6.21 4.68 1.04
C ARG A 132 6.28 5.89 1.98
N GLY A 133 5.14 6.42 2.40
CA GLY A 133 5.03 7.53 3.34
C GLY A 133 5.57 7.18 4.72
N ALA A 134 5.27 5.97 5.20
CA ALA A 134 5.83 5.48 6.45
C ALA A 134 7.37 5.38 6.38
N LEU A 135 7.91 4.82 5.30
CA LEU A 135 9.35 4.69 5.10
C LEU A 135 10.05 6.04 4.97
N SER A 136 9.50 6.97 4.20
CA SER A 136 10.06 8.33 4.03
C SER A 136 10.17 9.05 5.38
N ASN A 137 9.17 8.92 6.26
CA ASN A 137 9.25 9.55 7.58
C ASN A 137 10.23 8.86 8.56
N LEU A 138 10.61 7.61 8.28
CA LEU A 138 11.69 6.91 8.96
C LEU A 138 13.06 7.17 8.33
N GLY A 139 13.13 8.08 7.36
CA GLY A 139 14.36 8.47 6.67
C GLY A 139 14.77 7.57 5.51
N LEU A 140 13.87 6.69 5.03
CA LEU A 140 14.12 5.80 3.90
C LEU A 140 13.32 6.24 2.66
N GLU A 141 14.00 6.94 1.75
CA GLU A 141 13.45 7.22 0.42
C GLU A 141 13.32 5.92 -0.38
N SER A 142 12.14 5.69 -0.94
CA SER A 142 11.82 4.40 -1.56
C SER A 142 10.77 4.53 -2.66
N VAL A 143 10.76 3.53 -3.55
CA VAL A 143 9.70 3.30 -4.53
C VAL A 143 8.95 2.05 -4.10
N VAL A 144 7.62 2.14 -3.99
CA VAL A 144 6.78 1.00 -3.62
C VAL A 144 5.84 0.69 -4.78
N THR A 145 5.91 -0.54 -5.28
CA THR A 145 4.99 -1.08 -6.29
C THR A 145 4.28 -2.30 -5.72
N ALA A 146 3.14 -2.67 -6.32
CA ALA A 146 2.43 -3.87 -5.91
C ALA A 146 1.86 -4.64 -7.08
N GLU A 147 1.81 -5.96 -6.93
CA GLU A 147 1.29 -6.89 -7.92
C GLU A 147 0.37 -7.94 -7.27
N VAL A 148 -0.55 -8.46 -8.07
CA VAL A 148 -1.46 -9.54 -7.70
C VAL A 148 -1.35 -10.62 -8.76
N SER A 149 -0.93 -11.84 -8.37
CA SER A 149 -0.96 -13.00 -9.27
C SER A 149 -2.27 -13.79 -9.15
N ILE A 150 -2.87 -13.78 -7.95
CA ILE A 150 -4.14 -14.44 -7.64
C ILE A 150 -4.82 -13.73 -6.46
N MET A 151 -6.09 -13.36 -6.61
CA MET A 151 -6.84 -12.75 -5.51
C MET A 151 -7.06 -13.75 -4.36
N PRO A 152 -6.98 -13.33 -3.09
CA PRO A 152 -6.67 -11.97 -2.57
C PRO A 152 -5.18 -11.76 -2.19
N SER A 153 -4.26 -12.56 -2.75
CA SER A 153 -2.83 -12.46 -2.43
C SER A 153 -2.14 -11.38 -3.25
N CYS A 154 -1.39 -10.52 -2.59
CA CYS A 154 -0.58 -9.48 -3.23
C CYS A 154 0.85 -9.47 -2.71
N LYS A 155 1.73 -8.89 -3.51
CA LYS A 155 3.12 -8.60 -3.13
C LYS A 155 3.38 -7.12 -3.30
N PHE A 156 3.94 -6.50 -2.27
CA PHE A 156 4.47 -5.15 -2.31
C PHE A 156 5.98 -5.23 -2.47
N GLN A 157 6.51 -4.67 -3.54
CA GLN A 157 7.95 -4.52 -3.75
C GLN A 157 8.37 -3.13 -3.30
N VAL A 158 9.33 -3.07 -2.39
CA VAL A 158 9.92 -1.84 -1.87
C VAL A 158 11.35 -1.77 -2.36
N VAL A 159 11.69 -0.72 -3.10
CA VAL A 159 13.05 -0.45 -3.57
C VAL A 159 13.55 0.81 -2.87
N ILE A 160 14.50 0.65 -1.96
CA ILE A 160 15.16 1.75 -1.26
C ILE A 160 16.08 2.48 -2.25
N GLN A 161 15.96 3.80 -2.31
CA GLN A 161 16.82 4.64 -3.14
C GLN A 161 18.11 4.94 -2.38
N LYS A 162 19.25 4.58 -2.96
CA LYS A 162 20.56 4.99 -2.45
C LYS A 162 20.80 6.43 -2.90
N LEU A 163 20.99 7.32 -1.94
CA LEU A 163 21.50 8.68 -2.16
C LEU A 163 22.95 8.63 -2.66
#